data_AF-E4SGC8-F1
#
_entry.id   AF-E4SGC8-F1
#
_cell.length_a   1.000
_cell.length_b   1.000
_cell.length_c   1.000
_cell.angle_alpha   90.00
_cell.angle_beta   90.00
_cell.angle_gamma   90.00
#
_symmetry.space_group_name_H-M   'P 1'
#
loop_
_entity.id
_entity.type
_entity.pdbx_description
1 polymer ?
#
loop_
_entity_poly.entity_id
_entity_poly.type
_entity_poly.pdbx_seq_one_letter_code
_entity_poly.pdbx_strand_id
1 'polypeptide(L)'
;MKLKEILKNAFIVICSLVLSMFLCYYVLDDIWLHFSIEAFSFIFLRVFVAILLFSLLHLIFNGKLYYFMLDILFTSYIVLVISLSFFRISRSEHYINFNLNEIINYSLSQIIENFILYLPAGFYLSFRIRNKPKITIFIFSVWIIVVELLQFLTKRGVFDILDIIINLLGYLTGILIFNIPKIQNFFNNKTEKGLFKN
;
A
#
# COMPACT_ATOMS: atom_id res chain seq x y z
N MET A 1 -26.32 8.50 24.97
CA MET A 1 -26.02 7.76 23.72
C MET A 1 -24.63 8.10 23.16
N LYS A 2 -24.29 9.37 22.92
CA LYS A 2 -22.98 9.77 22.36
C LYS A 2 -21.75 9.32 23.19
N LEU A 3 -21.80 9.40 24.52
CA LEU A 3 -20.65 9.02 25.38
C LEU A 3 -20.28 7.53 25.23
N LYS A 4 -21.27 6.64 25.16
CA LYS A 4 -21.02 5.18 25.02
C LYS A 4 -20.36 4.85 23.68
N GLU A 5 -20.74 5.56 22.62
CA GLU A 5 -20.15 5.41 21.28
C GLU A 5 -18.71 5.94 21.22
N ILE A 6 -18.47 7.09 21.86
CA ILE A 6 -17.12 7.66 22.01
C ILE A 6 -16.21 6.70 22.78
N LEU A 7 -16.67 6.17 23.92
CA LEU A 7 -15.91 5.21 24.73
C LEU A 7 -15.60 3.92 23.95
N LYS A 8 -16.58 3.42 23.16
CA LYS A 8 -16.37 2.26 22.30
C LYS A 8 -15.30 2.53 21.24
N ASN A 9 -15.36 3.66 20.55
CA ASN A 9 -14.37 4.00 19.52
C ASN A 9 -12.99 4.23 20.13
N ALA A 10 -12.90 4.87 21.31
CA ALA A 10 -11.65 5.02 22.06
C ALA A 10 -11.05 3.67 22.44
N PHE A 11 -11.88 2.74 22.91
CA PHE A 11 -11.46 1.37 23.20
C PHE A 11 -10.91 0.67 21.95
N ILE A 12 -11.60 0.77 20.80
CA ILE A 12 -11.12 0.18 19.54
C ILE A 12 -9.76 0.76 19.17
N VAL A 13 -9.56 2.09 19.25
CA VAL A 13 -8.27 2.73 18.96
C VAL A 13 -7.16 2.19 19.86
N ILE A 14 -7.39 2.11 21.17
CA ILE A 14 -6.40 1.60 22.13
C ILE A 14 -6.07 0.14 21.80
N CYS A 15 -7.07 -0.71 21.55
CA CYS A 15 -6.86 -2.09 21.15
C CYS A 15 -6.05 -2.20 19.87
N SER A 16 -6.33 -1.39 18.85
CA SER A 16 -5.59 -1.39 17.59
C SER A 16 -4.12 -1.01 17.76
N LEU A 17 -3.83 -0.03 18.62
CA LEU A 17 -2.45 0.38 18.92
C LEU A 17 -1.69 -0.72 19.67
N VAL A 18 -2.30 -1.33 20.68
CA VAL A 18 -1.65 -2.39 21.46
C VAL A 18 -1.43 -3.64 20.59
N LEU A 19 -2.45 -4.06 19.83
CA LEU A 19 -2.35 -5.19 18.93
C LEU A 19 -1.34 -4.96 17.81
N SER A 20 -1.23 -3.74 17.27
CA SER A 20 -0.21 -3.45 16.25
C SER A 20 1.20 -3.56 16.82
N MET A 21 1.44 -3.10 18.05
CA MET A 21 2.75 -3.25 18.69
C MET A 21 3.12 -4.72 18.86
N PHE A 22 2.21 -5.56 19.36
CA PHE A 22 2.47 -6.99 19.52
C PHE A 22 2.66 -7.71 18.18
N LEU A 23 1.80 -7.44 17.19
CA LEU A 23 1.89 -8.07 15.87
C LEU A 23 3.17 -7.67 15.15
N CYS A 24 3.58 -6.39 15.24
CA CYS A 24 4.85 -5.96 14.68
C CYS A 24 6.00 -6.64 15.40
N TYR A 25 6.05 -6.57 16.73
CA TYR A 25 7.16 -7.10 17.50
C TYR A 25 7.38 -8.61 17.31
N TYR A 26 6.31 -9.41 17.30
CA TYR A 26 6.42 -10.87 17.26
C TYR A 26 6.42 -11.49 15.86
N VAL A 27 6.00 -10.76 14.83
CA VAL A 27 5.81 -11.33 13.49
C VAL A 27 6.37 -10.42 12.41
N LEU A 28 5.91 -9.16 12.36
CA LEU A 28 6.19 -8.34 11.18
C LEU A 28 7.59 -7.75 11.17
N ASP A 29 8.20 -7.47 12.33
CA ASP A 29 9.53 -6.87 12.40
C ASP A 29 10.60 -7.79 11.81
N ASP A 30 10.54 -9.10 12.10
CA ASP A 30 11.45 -10.10 11.54
C ASP A 30 11.36 -10.16 10.02
N ILE A 31 10.14 -10.09 9.49
CA ILE A 31 9.88 -10.04 8.04
C ILE A 31 10.36 -8.69 7.49
N TRP A 32 10.15 -7.59 8.22
CA TRP A 32 10.44 -6.23 7.79
C TRP A 32 11.94 -5.97 7.66
N LEU A 33 12.76 -6.62 8.49
CA LEU A 33 14.22 -6.54 8.43
C LEU A 33 14.79 -6.97 7.07
N HIS A 34 14.08 -7.82 6.32
CA HIS A 34 14.47 -8.17 4.95
C HIS A 34 14.33 -7.00 3.96
N PHE A 35 13.50 -6.00 4.28
CA PHE A 35 13.21 -4.86 3.41
C PHE A 35 13.93 -3.58 3.84
N SER A 36 13.96 -3.30 5.14
CA SER A 36 14.54 -2.07 5.68
C SER A 36 15.08 -2.29 7.09
N ILE A 37 16.22 -1.66 7.37
CA ILE A 37 16.84 -1.59 8.70
C ILE A 37 16.63 -0.22 9.38
N GLU A 38 15.96 0.71 8.69
CA GLU A 38 15.81 2.09 9.14
C GLU A 38 14.65 2.22 10.13
N ALA A 39 14.91 2.79 11.31
CA ALA A 39 13.93 2.89 12.39
C ALA A 39 12.61 3.57 11.97
N PHE A 40 12.68 4.56 11.08
CA PHE A 40 11.49 5.23 10.55
C PHE A 40 10.56 4.29 9.79
N SER A 41 11.11 3.33 9.02
CA SER A 41 10.32 2.36 8.27
C SER A 41 9.50 1.46 9.20
N PHE A 42 10.11 1.02 10.32
CA PHE A 42 9.42 0.25 11.37
C PHE A 42 8.29 1.04 12.06
N ILE A 43 8.47 2.35 12.24
CA ILE A 43 7.42 3.23 12.79
C ILE A 43 6.26 3.34 11.80
N PHE A 44 6.53 3.58 10.52
CA PHE A 44 5.48 3.65 9.50
C PHE A 44 4.72 2.33 9.37
N LEU A 45 5.42 1.18 9.47
CA LEU A 45 4.77 -0.13 9.50
C LEU A 45 3.79 -0.24 10.68
N ARG A 46 4.20 0.12 11.90
CA ARG A 46 3.34 0.06 13.09
C ARG A 46 2.12 0.94 12.96
N VAL A 47 2.28 2.16 12.43
CA VAL A 47 1.18 3.09 12.18
C VAL A 47 0.21 2.52 11.14
N PHE A 48 0.73 2.00 10.02
CA PHE A 48 -0.08 1.35 8.99
C PHE A 48 -0.89 0.17 9.55
N VAL A 49 -0.23 -0.73 10.30
CA VAL A 49 -0.87 -1.89 10.93
C VAL A 49 -1.92 -1.45 11.95
N ALA A 50 -1.67 -0.39 12.74
CA ALA A 50 -2.65 0.14 13.68
C ALA A 50 -3.91 0.65 12.96
N ILE A 51 -3.75 1.40 11.86
CA ILE A 51 -4.87 1.93 11.07
C ILE A 51 -5.64 0.79 10.38
N LEU A 52 -4.93 -0.24 9.89
CA LEU A 52 -5.53 -1.44 9.32
C LEU A 52 -6.38 -2.17 10.36
N LEU A 53 -5.81 -2.45 11.54
CA LEU A 53 -6.52 -3.10 12.65
C LEU A 53 -7.70 -2.26 13.13
N PHE A 54 -7.55 -0.94 13.20
CA PHE A 54 -8.65 -0.03 13.54
C PHE A 54 -9.78 -0.15 12.52
N SER A 55 -9.46 -0.15 11.23
CA SER A 55 -10.45 -0.28 10.16
C SER A 55 -11.20 -1.61 10.21
N LEU A 56 -10.49 -2.71 10.48
CA LEU A 56 -11.05 -4.04 10.62
C LEU A 56 -11.90 -4.19 11.88
N LEU A 57 -11.40 -3.77 13.05
CA LEU A 57 -12.15 -3.84 14.30
C LEU A 57 -13.38 -2.94 14.27
N HIS A 58 -13.27 -1.73 13.71
CA HIS A 58 -14.43 -0.86 13.52
C HIS A 58 -15.47 -1.52 12.62
N LEU A 59 -15.07 -2.19 11.54
CA LEU A 59 -15.97 -2.96 10.69
C LEU A 59 -16.65 -4.10 11.48
N ILE A 60 -15.91 -4.86 12.27
CA ILE A 60 -16.43 -5.98 13.08
C ILE A 60 -17.44 -5.47 14.12
N PHE A 61 -17.09 -4.41 14.86
CA PHE A 61 -17.91 -3.93 15.97
C PHE A 61 -19.08 -3.05 15.56
N ASN A 62 -18.99 -2.32 14.45
CA ASN A 62 -20.02 -1.37 13.99
C ASN A 62 -20.76 -1.86 12.73
N GLY A 63 -20.28 -2.94 12.10
CA GLY A 63 -20.84 -3.49 10.86
C GLY A 63 -20.70 -2.57 9.64
N LYS A 64 -19.92 -1.49 9.76
CA LYS A 64 -19.79 -0.42 8.77
C LYS A 64 -18.36 0.11 8.74
N LEU A 65 -17.96 0.61 7.59
CA LEU A 65 -16.64 1.17 7.32
C LEU A 65 -16.82 2.51 6.60
N TYR A 66 -16.20 3.56 7.11
CA TYR A 66 -16.30 4.89 6.48
C TYR A 66 -15.29 5.02 5.34
N TYR A 67 -15.67 5.67 4.24
CA TYR A 67 -14.75 5.94 3.13
C TYR A 67 -13.51 6.70 3.60
N PHE A 68 -13.69 7.68 4.49
CA PHE A 68 -12.57 8.42 5.09
C PHE A 68 -11.55 7.51 5.79
N MET A 69 -11.98 6.40 6.41
CA MET A 69 -11.05 5.44 7.01
C MET A 69 -10.23 4.69 5.96
N LEU A 70 -10.84 4.33 4.83
CA LEU A 70 -10.10 3.74 3.70
C LEU A 70 -9.12 4.75 3.09
N ASP A 71 -9.51 6.02 3.02
CA ASP A 71 -8.66 7.10 2.51
C ASP A 71 -7.44 7.32 3.43
N ILE A 72 -7.62 7.29 4.76
CA ILE A 72 -6.52 7.29 5.74
C ILE A 72 -5.65 6.04 5.59
N LEU A 73 -6.25 4.86 5.53
CA LEU A 73 -5.51 3.59 5.37
C LEU A 73 -4.66 3.62 4.11
N PHE A 74 -5.23 4.04 2.98
CA PHE A 74 -4.50 4.18 1.72
C PHE A 74 -3.38 5.21 1.81
N THR A 75 -3.63 6.36 2.43
CA THR A 75 -2.60 7.39 2.65
C THR A 75 -1.44 6.85 3.48
N SER A 76 -1.73 6.14 4.59
CA SER A 76 -0.69 5.52 5.42
C SER A 76 0.08 4.42 4.68
N TYR A 77 -0.57 3.70 3.78
CA TYR A 77 0.08 2.75 2.88
C TYR A 77 1.01 3.44 1.88
N ILE A 78 0.61 4.58 1.27
CA ILE A 78 1.50 5.34 0.39
C ILE A 78 2.74 5.84 1.15
N VAL A 79 2.56 6.31 2.40
CA VAL A 79 3.69 6.68 3.26
C VAL A 79 4.60 5.48 3.53
N LEU A 80 4.03 4.29 3.78
CA LEU A 80 4.79 3.06 3.96
C LEU A 80 5.58 2.67 2.70
N VAL A 81 4.95 2.73 1.52
CA VAL A 81 5.57 2.46 0.22
C VAL A 81 6.74 3.42 -0.03
N ILE A 82 6.53 4.73 0.16
CA ILE A 82 7.59 5.73 0.05
C ILE A 82 8.73 5.38 1.01
N SER A 83 8.42 5.03 2.26
CA SER A 83 9.46 4.64 3.21
C SER A 83 10.26 3.44 2.74
N LEU A 84 9.61 2.41 2.19
CA LEU A 84 10.29 1.24 1.63
C LEU A 84 11.14 1.59 0.42
N SER A 85 10.66 2.46 -0.48
CA SER A 85 11.41 2.88 -1.64
C SER A 85 12.69 3.64 -1.27
N PHE A 86 12.64 4.55 -0.29
CA PHE A 86 13.80 5.41 0.05
C PHE A 86 14.72 4.83 1.12
N PHE A 87 14.19 4.01 2.04
CA PHE A 87 14.92 3.46 3.18
C PHE A 87 15.23 1.96 3.03
N ARG A 88 15.16 1.44 1.80
CA ARG A 88 15.65 0.12 1.45
C ARG A 88 17.15 0.01 1.72
N ILE A 89 17.61 -1.20 2.03
CA ILE A 89 19.05 -1.51 2.16
C ILE A 89 19.73 -1.07 0.86
N SER A 90 20.68 -0.13 0.97
CA SER A 90 21.30 0.49 -0.19
C SER A 90 21.96 -0.57 -1.06
N ARG A 91 21.56 -0.64 -2.34
CA ARG A 91 22.34 -1.38 -3.34
C ARG A 91 23.65 -0.62 -3.54
N SER A 92 24.77 -1.32 -3.50
CA SER A 92 26.11 -0.75 -3.74
C SER A 92 26.27 -0.22 -5.16
N GLU A 93 25.34 -0.56 -6.05
CA GLU A 93 25.38 -0.26 -7.46
C GLU A 93 24.56 0.99 -7.78
N HIS A 94 25.15 1.88 -8.59
CA HIS A 94 24.57 3.17 -8.93
C HIS A 94 24.76 3.44 -10.42
N TYR A 95 23.84 2.95 -11.23
CA TYR A 95 23.84 3.14 -12.67
C TYR A 95 22.41 3.29 -13.20
N ILE A 96 22.30 3.52 -14.51
CA ILE A 96 21.02 3.58 -15.22
C ILE A 96 20.94 2.32 -16.07
N ASN A 97 19.90 1.53 -15.88
CA ASN A 97 19.67 0.29 -16.61
C ASN A 97 18.47 0.43 -17.55
N PHE A 98 18.73 0.35 -18.85
CA PHE A 98 17.70 0.28 -19.88
C PHE A 98 17.66 -1.09 -20.59
N ASN A 99 18.41 -2.07 -20.10
CA ASN A 99 18.58 -3.36 -20.76
C ASN A 99 17.45 -4.34 -20.39
N LEU A 100 16.45 -4.45 -21.26
CA LEU A 100 15.33 -5.38 -21.06
C LEU A 100 15.76 -6.86 -20.97
N ASN A 101 16.91 -7.23 -21.53
CA ASN A 101 17.39 -8.61 -21.47
C ASN A 101 17.81 -9.05 -20.06
N GLU A 102 18.02 -8.10 -19.14
CA GLU A 102 18.34 -8.40 -17.74
C GLU A 102 17.17 -9.01 -16.97
N ILE A 103 15.97 -9.09 -17.57
CA ILE A 103 14.83 -9.79 -16.98
C ILE A 103 15.13 -11.26 -16.69
N ILE A 104 16.05 -11.88 -17.43
CA ILE A 104 16.49 -13.27 -17.21
C ILE A 104 17.30 -13.40 -15.91
N ASN A 105 17.94 -12.31 -15.49
CA ASN A 105 18.75 -12.23 -14.27
C ASN A 105 17.94 -11.70 -13.07
N TYR A 106 16.68 -11.29 -13.28
CA TYR A 106 15.81 -10.81 -12.20
C TYR A 106 15.45 -11.95 -11.26
N SER A 107 15.66 -11.73 -9.96
CA SER A 107 15.21 -12.69 -8.96
C SER A 107 13.68 -12.65 -8.83
N LEU A 108 13.09 -13.82 -8.56
CA LEU A 108 11.65 -13.92 -8.36
C LEU A 108 11.17 -13.05 -7.19
N SER A 109 11.97 -12.92 -6.12
CA SER A 109 11.66 -12.03 -5.00
C SER A 109 11.58 -10.57 -5.43
N GLN A 110 12.53 -10.05 -6.21
CA GLN A 110 12.48 -8.68 -6.72
C GLN A 110 11.22 -8.42 -7.55
N ILE A 111 10.86 -9.37 -8.43
CA ILE A 111 9.63 -9.28 -9.23
C ILE A 111 8.41 -9.21 -8.33
N ILE A 112 8.29 -10.15 -7.38
CA ILE A 112 7.14 -10.24 -6.47
C ILE A 112 7.03 -8.98 -5.60
N GLU A 113 8.13 -8.51 -5.04
CA GLU A 113 8.16 -7.34 -4.16
C GLU A 113 7.67 -6.09 -4.89
N ASN A 114 8.25 -5.77 -6.04
CA ASN A 114 7.90 -4.58 -6.81
C ASN A 114 6.48 -4.68 -7.36
N PHE A 115 6.05 -5.87 -7.80
CA PHE A 115 4.70 -6.11 -8.30
C PHE A 115 3.63 -5.95 -7.21
N ILE A 116 3.79 -6.63 -6.07
CA ILE A 116 2.82 -6.58 -4.97
C ILE A 116 2.79 -5.19 -4.35
N LEU A 117 3.93 -4.49 -4.30
CA LEU A 117 4.02 -3.16 -3.69
C LEU A 117 3.08 -2.15 -4.34
N TYR A 118 2.82 -2.21 -5.65
CA TYR A 118 1.96 -1.24 -6.36
C TYR A 118 0.54 -1.73 -6.65
N LEU A 119 0.25 -3.01 -6.44
CA LEU A 119 -1.07 -3.61 -6.68
C LEU A 119 -2.20 -2.98 -5.85
N PRO A 120 -2.06 -2.76 -4.52
CA PRO A 120 -3.11 -2.13 -3.73
C PRO A 120 -3.49 -0.72 -4.22
N ALA A 121 -2.52 0.04 -4.75
CA ALA A 121 -2.79 1.38 -5.29
C ALA A 121 -3.70 1.36 -6.52
N GLY A 122 -3.45 0.44 -7.46
CA GLY A 122 -4.31 0.27 -8.63
C GLY A 122 -5.74 -0.13 -8.25
N PHE A 123 -5.87 -1.04 -7.30
CA PHE A 123 -7.17 -1.49 -6.80
C PHE A 123 -7.94 -0.35 -6.13
N TYR A 124 -7.31 0.34 -5.17
CA TYR A 124 -7.95 1.41 -4.40
C TYR A 124 -8.35 2.60 -5.28
N LEU A 125 -7.49 3.03 -6.22
CA LEU A 125 -7.83 4.13 -7.11
C LEU A 125 -8.96 3.79 -8.07
N SER A 126 -9.03 2.55 -8.55
CA SER A 126 -10.16 2.10 -9.36
C SER A 126 -11.46 2.08 -8.56
N PHE A 127 -11.38 1.68 -7.29
CA PHE A 127 -12.51 1.72 -6.36
C PHE A 127 -13.01 3.14 -6.09
N ARG A 128 -12.09 4.10 -5.88
CA ARG A 128 -12.42 5.48 -5.46
C ARG A 128 -12.68 6.42 -6.64
N ILE A 129 -11.98 6.25 -7.77
CA ILE A 129 -11.97 7.15 -8.94
C ILE A 129 -12.44 6.40 -10.20
N ARG A 130 -13.58 5.70 -10.07
CA ARG A 130 -14.16 4.79 -11.09
C ARG A 130 -14.22 5.31 -12.52
N ASN A 131 -14.32 6.62 -12.73
CA ASN A 131 -14.62 7.21 -14.04
C ASN A 131 -13.39 7.79 -14.77
N LYS A 132 -12.17 7.67 -14.21
CA LYS A 132 -10.97 8.29 -14.79
C LYS A 132 -9.75 7.35 -14.85
N PRO A 133 -9.89 6.11 -15.39
CA PRO A 133 -8.79 5.14 -15.40
C PRO A 133 -7.56 5.67 -16.16
N LYS A 134 -7.74 6.35 -17.30
CA LYS A 134 -6.64 6.92 -18.08
C LYS A 134 -5.82 7.95 -17.30
N ILE A 135 -6.47 8.81 -16.53
CA ILE A 135 -5.80 9.85 -15.73
C ILE A 135 -5.04 9.20 -14.58
N THR A 136 -5.65 8.24 -13.89
CA THR A 136 -4.98 7.54 -12.78
C THR A 136 -3.77 6.75 -13.27
N ILE A 137 -3.88 6.06 -14.42
CA ILE A 137 -2.75 5.39 -15.07
C ILE A 137 -1.63 6.37 -15.40
N PHE A 138 -1.94 7.50 -16.04
CA PHE A 138 -0.92 8.50 -16.39
C PHE A 138 -0.21 9.03 -15.15
N ILE A 139 -0.96 9.44 -14.12
CA ILE A 139 -0.38 9.96 -12.86
C ILE A 139 0.50 8.91 -12.20
N PHE A 140 0.07 7.64 -12.14
CA PHE A 140 0.85 6.58 -11.51
C PHE A 140 2.08 6.17 -12.34
N SER A 141 2.01 6.20 -13.67
CA SER A 141 3.19 6.02 -14.52
C SER A 141 4.24 7.10 -14.26
N VAL A 142 3.81 8.37 -14.17
CA VAL A 142 4.71 9.47 -13.81
C VAL A 142 5.26 9.29 -12.40
N TRP A 143 4.42 8.91 -11.43
CA TRP A 143 4.84 8.64 -10.05
C TRP A 143 5.93 7.56 -9.98
N ILE A 144 5.74 6.43 -10.65
CA ILE A 144 6.73 5.33 -10.66
C ILE A 144 8.08 5.82 -11.19
N ILE A 145 8.08 6.55 -12.31
CA ILE A 145 9.30 7.11 -12.90
C ILE A 145 9.96 8.10 -11.92
N VAL A 146 9.17 8.95 -11.25
CA VAL A 146 9.68 9.91 -10.27
C VAL A 146 10.30 9.18 -9.07
N VAL A 147 9.68 8.11 -8.57
CA VAL A 147 10.24 7.32 -7.46
C VAL A 147 11.59 6.72 -7.85
N GLU A 148 11.68 6.04 -8.99
CA GLU A 148 12.94 5.45 -9.48
C GLU A 148 14.01 6.52 -9.73
N LEU A 149 13.63 7.67 -10.30
CA LEU A 149 14.54 8.79 -10.52
C LEU A 149 15.05 9.36 -9.19
N LEU A 150 14.18 9.52 -8.20
CA LEU A 150 14.57 10.02 -6.88
C LEU A 150 15.45 9.01 -6.15
N GLN A 151 15.18 7.70 -6.26
CA GLN A 151 16.04 6.66 -5.70
C GLN A 151 17.44 6.70 -6.33
N PHE A 152 17.53 6.90 -7.64
CA PHE A 152 18.79 7.11 -8.33
C PHE A 152 19.50 8.39 -7.86
N LEU A 153 18.83 9.54 -7.87
CA LEU A 153 19.42 10.83 -7.46
C LEU A 153 19.86 10.84 -5.98
N THR A 154 19.17 10.11 -5.11
CA THR A 154 19.49 9.99 -3.69
C THR A 154 20.49 8.87 -3.39
N LYS A 155 21.02 8.20 -4.42
CA LYS A 155 21.95 7.06 -4.31
C LYS A 155 21.40 5.89 -3.49
N ARG A 156 20.08 5.71 -3.52
CA ARG A 156 19.37 4.62 -2.82
C ARG A 156 19.09 3.42 -3.72
N GLY A 157 19.19 3.59 -5.03
CA GLY A 157 18.98 2.51 -6.01
C GLY A 157 19.51 2.81 -7.40
N VAL A 158 19.31 1.84 -8.29
CA VAL A 158 19.59 1.91 -9.73
C VAL A 158 18.32 2.43 -10.41
N PHE A 159 18.46 3.30 -11.41
CA PHE A 159 17.30 3.64 -12.26
C PHE A 159 17.09 2.49 -13.24
N ASP A 160 16.20 1.55 -12.92
CA ASP A 160 16.00 0.34 -13.71
C ASP A 160 14.67 0.34 -14.47
N ILE A 161 14.73 0.18 -15.79
CA ILE A 161 13.56 0.07 -16.65
C ILE A 161 12.67 -1.14 -16.28
N LEU A 162 13.27 -2.24 -15.81
CA LEU A 162 12.54 -3.43 -15.41
C LEU A 162 11.75 -3.19 -14.12
N ASP A 163 12.30 -2.42 -13.17
CA ASP A 163 11.59 -2.00 -11.96
C ASP A 163 10.39 -1.11 -12.33
N ILE A 164 10.56 -0.16 -13.25
CA ILE A 164 9.46 0.67 -13.79
C ILE A 164 8.35 -0.21 -14.39
N ILE A 165 8.72 -1.19 -15.22
CA ILE A 165 7.76 -2.09 -15.88
C ILE A 165 7.02 -2.94 -14.84
N ILE A 166 7.73 -3.55 -13.89
CA ILE A 166 7.13 -4.44 -12.88
C ILE A 166 6.20 -3.64 -11.94
N ASN A 167 6.62 -2.46 -11.50
CA ASN A 167 5.79 -1.56 -10.68
C ASN A 167 4.52 -1.16 -11.44
N LEU A 168 4.62 -0.84 -12.73
CA LEU A 168 3.48 -0.52 -13.58
C LEU A 168 2.55 -1.72 -13.76
N LEU A 169 3.10 -2.92 -13.96
CA LEU A 169 2.31 -4.15 -14.06
C LEU A 169 1.54 -4.42 -12.77
N GLY A 170 2.16 -4.27 -11.60
CA GLY A 170 1.49 -4.38 -10.31
C GLY A 170 0.28 -3.45 -10.21
N TYR A 171 0.50 -2.17 -10.52
CA TYR A 171 -0.56 -1.17 -10.56
C TYR A 171 -1.71 -1.53 -11.53
N LEU A 172 -1.38 -1.91 -12.77
CA LEU A 172 -2.37 -2.31 -13.77
C LEU A 172 -3.15 -3.55 -13.34
N THR A 173 -2.50 -4.54 -12.72
CA THR A 173 -3.17 -5.71 -12.17
C THR A 173 -4.16 -5.32 -11.08
N GLY A 174 -3.82 -4.38 -10.20
CA GLY A 174 -4.76 -3.83 -9.22
C GLY A 174 -6.03 -3.25 -9.87
N ILE A 175 -5.88 -2.51 -10.97
CA ILE A 175 -7.01 -1.99 -11.76
C ILE A 175 -7.84 -3.14 -12.34
N LEU A 176 -7.20 -4.12 -12.96
CA LEU A 176 -7.87 -5.27 -13.58
C LEU A 176 -8.67 -6.06 -12.55
N ILE A 177 -8.10 -6.33 -11.37
CA ILE A 177 -8.78 -7.02 -10.27
C ILE A 177 -10.05 -6.26 -9.88
N PHE A 178 -9.97 -4.95 -9.67
CA PHE A 178 -11.16 -4.18 -9.30
C PHE A 178 -12.25 -4.23 -10.37
N ASN A 179 -11.86 -4.26 -11.65
CA ASN A 179 -12.80 -4.29 -12.78
C ASN A 179 -13.45 -5.64 -13.05
N ILE A 180 -13.10 -6.69 -12.29
CA ILE A 180 -13.81 -7.97 -12.36
C ILE A 180 -15.28 -7.73 -11.93
N PRO A 181 -16.30 -8.10 -12.75
CA PRO A 181 -17.70 -7.78 -12.48
C PRO A 181 -18.19 -8.26 -11.11
N LYS A 182 -17.75 -9.45 -10.67
CA LYS A 182 -18.07 -10.00 -9.34
C LYS A 182 -17.57 -9.08 -8.22
N ILE A 183 -16.39 -8.49 -8.37
CA ILE A 183 -15.77 -7.59 -7.40
C ILE A 183 -16.51 -6.24 -7.43
N GLN A 184 -16.73 -5.66 -8.61
CA GLN A 184 -17.49 -4.40 -8.72
C GLN A 184 -18.89 -4.53 -8.08
N ASN A 185 -19.61 -5.61 -8.39
CA ASN A 185 -20.93 -5.89 -7.83
C ASN A 185 -20.88 -6.08 -6.31
N PHE A 186 -19.86 -6.74 -5.78
CA PHE A 186 -19.68 -6.85 -4.34
C PHE A 186 -19.57 -5.48 -3.68
N PHE A 187 -18.71 -4.59 -4.19
CA PHE A 187 -18.55 -3.25 -3.63
C PHE A 187 -19.80 -2.39 -3.82
N ASN A 188 -20.47 -2.45 -4.98
CA ASN A 188 -21.74 -1.74 -5.23
C ASN A 188 -22.83 -2.15 -4.23
N ASN A 189 -23.06 -3.46 -4.09
CA ASN A 189 -24.06 -4.01 -3.18
C ASN A 189 -23.77 -3.63 -1.72
N LYS A 190 -22.50 -3.56 -1.32
CA LYS A 190 -22.10 -3.15 0.02
C LYS A 190 -22.31 -1.65 0.24
N THR A 191 -22.05 -0.81 -0.77
CA THR A 191 -22.36 0.63 -0.72
C THR A 191 -23.87 0.85 -0.60
N GLU A 192 -24.69 0.15 -1.39
CA GLU A 192 -26.16 0.23 -1.33
C GLU A 192 -26.73 -0.22 0.03
N LYS A 193 -26.16 -1.28 0.62
CA LYS A 193 -26.53 -1.77 1.95
C LYS A 193 -26.00 -0.90 3.10
N GLY A 194 -25.33 0.22 2.80
CA GLY A 194 -24.80 1.15 3.79
C GLY A 194 -23.62 0.61 4.60
N LEU A 195 -22.89 -0.39 4.06
CA LEU A 195 -21.63 -0.87 4.63
C LEU A 195 -20.57 0.24 4.53
N PHE A 196 -20.50 0.91 3.37
CA PHE A 196 -19.66 2.07 3.15
C PHE A 196 -20.47 3.35 3.36
N LYS A 197 -20.00 4.23 4.25
CA LYS A 197 -20.58 5.55 4.48
C LYS A 197 -19.59 6.64 4.14
N ASN A 198 -20.09 7.73 3.56
CA ASN A 198 -19.34 8.97 3.41
C ASN A 198 -19.00 9.55 4.78
#